data_AF-A0A969GDC9-F1
#
_entry.id   AF-A0A969GDC9-F1
#
_cell.length_a   1.000
_cell.length_b   1.000
_cell.length_c   1.000
_cell.angle_alpha   90.00
_cell.angle_beta   90.00
_cell.angle_gamma   90.00
#
_symmetry.space_group_name_H-M   'P 1'
#
loop_
_entity.id
_entity.type
_entity.pdbx_description
1 polymer ?
#
loop_
_entity_poly.entity_id
_entity_poly.type
_entity_poly.pdbx_seq_one_letter_code
_entity_poly.pdbx_strand_id
1 'polypeptide(L)'
;MTNRIYIYAFAVLGVIAMTVQSCVNDSILEDPGAKLEFSLDTLTFDTVFTAIGSTTRSFKVYNRNEKTVNISKVELAGIAGDAFRLNIDGSTGNVLTDITIPSNDSIYIFAEVTVDPNDLTNPYVITDEVRFEINGNEQKVTLEAWGQNANYIGGKGFVSGCTTDLFFTDEKPYVIYGILVIDNCELTLPPGCQIYVHGGLVNQDTSYYSDGLIYIGEMVD
;
A
#
# COMPACT_ATOMS: atom_id res chain seq x y z
N MET A 1 -24.45 55.10 30.60
CA MET A 1 -23.36 54.09 30.65
C MET A 1 -23.38 53.14 29.45
N THR A 2 -24.56 52.77 28.94
CA THR A 2 -24.76 51.81 27.84
C THR A 2 -24.06 52.17 26.52
N ASN A 3 -24.07 53.45 26.10
CA ASN A 3 -23.39 53.88 24.86
C ASN A 3 -21.86 53.73 24.90
N ARG A 4 -21.23 53.88 26.07
CA ARG A 4 -19.78 53.69 26.20
C ARG A 4 -19.41 52.21 26.08
N ILE A 5 -20.23 51.33 26.64
CA ILE A 5 -20.05 49.87 26.55
C ILE A 5 -20.12 49.40 25.08
N TYR A 6 -21.07 49.91 24.30
CA TYR A 6 -21.15 49.57 22.87
C TYR A 6 -19.94 50.06 22.07
N ILE A 7 -19.41 51.25 22.37
CA ILE A 7 -18.20 51.79 21.71
C ILE A 7 -16.98 50.92 22.02
N TYR A 8 -16.79 50.52 23.29
CA TYR A 8 -15.69 49.61 23.65
C TYR A 8 -15.87 48.22 23.06
N ALA A 9 -17.09 47.69 23.00
CA ALA A 9 -17.37 46.41 22.36
C ALA A 9 -17.05 46.43 20.86
N PHE A 10 -17.40 47.52 20.15
CA PHE A 10 -17.12 47.66 18.72
C PHE A 10 -15.62 47.81 18.44
N ALA A 11 -14.88 48.51 19.33
CA ALA A 11 -13.43 48.65 19.24
C ALA A 11 -12.71 47.31 19.45
N VAL A 12 -13.14 46.50 20.44
CA VAL A 12 -12.58 45.16 20.68
C VAL A 12 -12.88 44.22 19.52
N LEU A 13 -14.09 44.27 18.95
CA LEU A 13 -14.46 43.47 17.77
C LEU A 13 -13.62 43.85 16.54
N GLY A 14 -13.31 45.15 16.37
CA GLY A 14 -12.43 45.65 15.31
C GLY A 14 -10.98 45.17 15.44
N VAL A 15 -10.45 45.10 16.66
CA VAL A 15 -9.09 44.58 16.93
C VAL A 15 -9.03 43.07 16.68
N ILE A 16 -10.06 42.31 17.09
CA ILE A 16 -10.15 40.86 16.83
C ILE A 16 -10.27 40.57 15.32
N ALA A 17 -10.97 41.43 14.56
CA ALA A 17 -11.08 41.30 13.12
C ALA A 17 -9.75 41.56 12.37
N MET A 18 -8.82 42.30 12.95
CA MET A 18 -7.48 42.53 12.35
C MET A 18 -6.52 41.36 12.59
N THR A 19 -6.77 40.51 13.59
CA THR A 19 -5.88 39.36 13.91
C THR A 19 -6.18 38.09 13.11
N VAL A 20 -7.20 38.09 12.24
CA VAL A 20 -7.61 36.90 11.44
C VAL A 20 -7.15 36.94 9.98
N GLN A 21 -6.19 37.80 9.62
CA GLN A 21 -5.58 37.72 8.28
C GLN A 21 -4.63 36.52 8.20
N SER A 22 -5.16 35.37 7.77
CA SER A 22 -4.35 34.24 7.34
C SER A 22 -3.85 34.51 5.92
N CYS A 23 -2.56 34.78 5.77
CA CYS A 23 -1.92 34.89 4.46
C CYS A 23 -1.51 33.48 4.02
N VAL A 24 -2.28 32.88 3.11
CA VAL A 24 -1.83 31.68 2.39
C VAL A 24 -0.95 32.16 1.24
N ASN A 25 0.27 31.66 1.18
CA ASN A 25 1.21 32.02 0.12
C ASN A 25 0.97 31.12 -1.10
N ASP A 26 0.12 31.57 -2.01
CA ASP A 26 -0.25 30.82 -3.23
C ASP A 26 0.82 30.88 -4.34
N SER A 27 2.02 31.42 -4.05
CA SER A 27 3.08 31.49 -5.06
C SER A 27 3.68 30.12 -5.34
N ILE A 28 3.83 29.79 -6.63
CA ILE A 28 4.49 28.56 -7.09
C ILE A 28 6.00 28.76 -7.02
N LEU A 29 6.71 27.72 -6.58
CA LEU A 29 8.16 27.65 -6.57
C LEU A 29 8.67 27.27 -7.96
N GLU A 30 9.31 28.22 -8.64
CA GLU A 30 9.91 28.03 -9.98
C GLU A 30 11.42 27.75 -9.93
N ASP A 31 12.00 27.65 -8.73
CA ASP A 31 13.44 27.43 -8.56
C ASP A 31 13.85 26.04 -9.07
N PRO A 32 14.79 25.93 -10.03
CA PRO A 32 15.39 24.66 -10.44
C PRO A 32 16.23 24.01 -9.34
N GLY A 33 16.45 24.65 -8.19
CA GLY A 33 17.05 24.04 -7.00
C GLY A 33 16.05 23.36 -6.06
N ALA A 34 14.74 23.47 -6.34
CA ALA A 34 13.68 22.93 -5.50
C ALA A 34 13.78 21.41 -5.37
N LYS A 35 13.58 20.92 -4.14
CA LYS A 35 13.58 19.49 -3.82
C LYS A 35 12.39 19.12 -2.94
N LEU A 36 11.91 17.90 -3.13
CA LEU A 36 11.01 17.23 -2.21
C LEU A 36 11.81 16.37 -1.22
N GLU A 37 11.23 16.19 -0.05
CA GLU A 37 11.68 15.21 0.94
C GLU A 37 10.74 14.01 0.91
N PHE A 38 11.29 12.80 0.94
CA PHE A 38 10.51 11.57 0.99
C PHE A 38 10.61 10.96 2.39
N SER A 39 9.54 10.31 2.86
CA SER A 39 9.58 9.60 4.15
C SER A 39 10.54 8.42 4.16
N LEU A 40 10.91 7.91 2.97
CA LEU A 40 11.83 6.80 2.75
C LEU A 40 12.50 6.94 1.38
N ASP A 41 13.61 6.24 1.20
CA ASP A 41 14.31 6.08 -0.07
C ASP A 41 13.86 4.84 -0.85
N THR A 42 13.51 3.75 -0.13
CA THR A 42 13.06 2.48 -0.68
C THR A 42 11.80 1.99 0.02
N LEU A 43 10.74 1.73 -0.76
CA LEU A 43 9.52 1.08 -0.30
C LEU A 43 9.63 -0.43 -0.54
N THR A 44 9.93 -1.17 0.53
CA THR A 44 10.08 -2.63 0.46
C THR A 44 8.75 -3.34 0.69
N PHE A 45 8.55 -4.49 0.05
CA PHE A 45 7.44 -5.43 0.29
C PHE A 45 8.03 -6.79 0.67
N ASP A 46 7.86 -7.15 1.94
CA ASP A 46 8.37 -8.40 2.49
C ASP A 46 7.45 -9.57 2.06
N THR A 47 8.05 -10.60 1.44
CA THR A 47 7.44 -11.83 0.91
C THR A 47 6.03 -11.66 0.32
N VAL A 48 5.98 -11.44 -0.99
CA VAL A 48 4.74 -11.38 -1.78
C VAL A 48 4.54 -12.73 -2.47
N PHE A 49 3.53 -13.49 -2.05
CA PHE A 49 3.19 -14.74 -2.73
C PHE A 49 2.60 -14.45 -4.11
N THR A 50 3.06 -15.21 -5.11
CA THR A 50 2.62 -15.00 -6.49
C THR A 50 1.19 -15.48 -6.73
N ALA A 51 0.51 -14.99 -7.77
CA ALA A 51 -0.85 -15.38 -8.18
C ALA A 51 -2.01 -14.94 -7.27
N ILE A 52 -1.83 -14.78 -5.96
CA ILE A 52 -2.91 -14.36 -5.06
C ILE A 52 -2.55 -13.09 -4.29
N GLY A 53 -3.40 -12.09 -4.51
CA GLY A 53 -3.43 -10.88 -3.71
C GLY A 53 -2.52 -9.80 -4.24
N SER A 54 -2.89 -8.59 -3.89
CA SER A 54 -2.01 -7.45 -3.94
C SER A 54 -1.68 -7.03 -2.52
N THR A 55 -0.46 -6.55 -2.32
CA THR A 55 -0.12 -5.86 -1.08
C THR A 55 0.08 -4.38 -1.39
N THR A 56 -0.49 -3.53 -0.54
CA THR A 56 -0.38 -2.09 -0.67
C THR A 56 0.47 -1.56 0.48
N ARG A 57 1.48 -0.76 0.15
CA ARG A 57 2.23 0.05 1.12
C ARG A 57 2.23 1.49 0.64
N SER A 58 2.56 2.41 1.53
CA SER A 58 2.58 3.84 1.19
C SER A 58 3.78 4.54 1.77
N PHE A 59 4.12 5.66 1.14
CA PHE A 59 5.10 6.62 1.62
C PHE A 59 4.56 8.04 1.43
N LYS A 60 5.19 8.99 2.12
CA LYS A 60 4.84 10.40 2.02
C LYS A 60 5.88 11.16 1.21
N VAL A 61 5.37 12.14 0.48
CA VAL A 61 6.16 13.11 -0.26
C VAL A 61 5.90 14.47 0.37
N TYR A 62 6.93 15.12 0.88
CA TYR A 62 6.84 16.37 1.61
C TYR A 62 7.38 17.52 0.77
N ASN A 63 6.60 18.61 0.72
CA ASN A 63 7.10 19.90 0.29
C ASN A 63 7.54 20.70 1.54
N ARG A 64 8.85 20.67 1.85
CA ARG A 64 9.43 21.47 2.95
C ARG A 64 9.72 22.93 2.57
N ASN A 65 9.39 23.34 1.35
CA ASN A 65 9.61 24.69 0.89
C ASN A 65 8.51 25.62 1.41
N GLU A 66 8.83 26.91 1.54
CA GLU A 66 7.87 27.95 1.97
C GLU A 66 6.84 28.34 0.89
N LYS A 67 6.97 27.75 -0.30
CA LYS A 67 6.12 27.99 -1.47
C LYS A 67 5.53 26.68 -1.98
N THR A 68 4.41 26.78 -2.67
CA THR A 68 3.75 25.65 -3.31
C THR A 68 4.65 25.05 -4.39
N VAL A 69 4.80 23.74 -4.41
CA VAL A 69 5.56 23.01 -5.43
C VAL A 69 4.58 22.37 -6.40
N ASN A 70 4.84 22.53 -7.70
CA ASN A 70 4.17 21.79 -8.75
C ASN A 70 5.13 20.71 -9.28
N ILE A 71 4.70 19.45 -9.16
CA ILE A 71 5.38 18.30 -9.72
C ILE A 71 4.84 18.13 -11.14
N SER A 72 5.69 18.40 -12.13
CA SER A 72 5.28 18.34 -13.54
C SER A 72 4.88 16.92 -13.92
N LYS A 73 5.57 15.91 -13.37
CA LYS A 73 5.29 14.51 -13.64
C LYS A 73 5.66 13.61 -12.46
N VAL A 74 4.75 12.69 -12.13
CA VAL A 74 5.06 11.51 -11.33
C VAL A 74 4.81 10.28 -12.19
N GLU A 75 5.80 9.41 -12.31
CA GLU A 75 5.65 8.17 -13.07
C GLU A 75 6.30 6.97 -12.41
N LEU A 76 5.68 5.81 -12.61
CA LEU A 76 6.33 4.53 -12.45
C LEU A 76 7.21 4.27 -13.69
N ALA A 77 8.50 4.02 -13.51
CA ALA A 77 9.44 3.85 -14.61
C ALA A 77 9.11 2.64 -15.51
N GLY A 78 8.36 1.66 -14.99
CA GLY A 78 7.83 0.53 -15.75
C GLY A 78 8.88 -0.54 -16.02
N ILE A 79 9.95 -0.58 -15.22
CA ILE A 79 11.03 -1.57 -15.33
C ILE A 79 10.49 -2.97 -14.98
N ALA A 80 9.49 -3.02 -14.09
CA ALA A 80 8.85 -4.26 -13.64
C ALA A 80 7.55 -4.61 -14.39
N GLY A 81 7.26 -3.96 -15.54
CA GLY A 81 6.00 -4.16 -16.26
C GLY A 81 4.79 -3.73 -15.43
N ASP A 82 3.76 -4.58 -15.36
CA ASP A 82 2.50 -4.29 -14.65
C ASP A 82 2.48 -4.76 -13.18
N ALA A 83 3.65 -5.14 -12.64
CA ALA A 83 3.77 -5.65 -11.28
C ALA A 83 3.39 -4.60 -10.24
N PHE A 84 3.71 -3.32 -10.48
CA PHE A 84 3.39 -2.22 -9.58
C PHE A 84 2.31 -1.30 -10.16
N ARG A 85 1.47 -0.78 -9.27
CA ARG A 85 0.46 0.24 -9.59
C ARG A 85 0.50 1.34 -8.54
N LEU A 86 0.28 2.57 -8.99
CA LEU A 86 0.31 3.74 -8.11
C LEU A 86 -1.09 4.36 -7.93
N ASN A 87 -1.33 4.83 -6.71
CA ASN A 87 -2.33 5.83 -6.40
C ASN A 87 -1.65 7.01 -5.71
N ILE A 88 -1.82 8.19 -6.30
CA ILE A 88 -1.16 9.43 -5.90
C ILE A 88 -2.24 10.34 -5.33
N ASP A 89 -2.22 10.50 -4.01
CA ASP A 89 -3.15 11.34 -3.25
C ASP A 89 -4.62 11.14 -3.61
N GLY A 90 -5.04 9.88 -3.83
CA GLY A 90 -6.39 9.50 -4.20
C GLY A 90 -6.61 9.35 -5.72
N SER A 91 -5.70 9.84 -6.56
CA SER A 91 -5.76 9.67 -8.01
C SER A 91 -4.99 8.43 -8.46
N THR A 92 -5.68 7.45 -9.05
CA THR A 92 -5.05 6.22 -9.56
C THR A 92 -4.40 6.47 -10.92
N GLY A 93 -3.15 6.04 -11.08
CA GLY A 93 -2.44 6.11 -12.37
C GLY A 93 -0.94 5.90 -12.21
N ASN A 94 -0.34 5.18 -13.15
CA ASN A 94 1.12 4.98 -13.20
C ASN A 94 1.88 6.18 -13.76
N VAL A 95 1.17 7.12 -14.37
CA VAL A 95 1.70 8.41 -14.82
C VAL A 95 0.65 9.47 -14.51
N LEU A 96 1.03 10.49 -13.74
CA LEU A 96 0.19 11.66 -13.45
C LEU A 96 1.03 12.93 -13.61
N THR A 97 0.40 13.99 -14.07
CA THR A 97 1.04 15.30 -14.30
C THR A 97 0.40 16.37 -13.44
N ASP A 98 1.13 17.48 -13.27
CA ASP A 98 0.64 18.71 -12.67
C ASP A 98 0.11 18.53 -11.22
N ILE A 99 0.79 17.71 -10.42
CA ILE A 99 0.44 17.46 -9.02
C ILE A 99 0.98 18.60 -8.18
N THR A 100 0.10 19.25 -7.41
CA THR A 100 0.46 20.41 -6.60
C THR A 100 0.49 20.07 -5.12
N ILE A 101 1.59 20.37 -4.45
CA ILE A 101 1.74 20.21 -3.00
C ILE A 101 1.90 21.61 -2.36
N PRO A 102 0.97 22.05 -1.50
CA PRO A 102 1.08 23.33 -0.80
C PRO A 102 2.37 23.45 0.02
N SER A 103 2.75 24.69 0.36
CA SER A 103 3.92 24.96 1.20
C SER A 103 3.81 24.23 2.54
N ASN A 104 4.89 23.57 2.98
CA ASN A 104 4.96 22.81 4.24
C ASN A 104 3.93 21.67 4.37
N ASP A 105 3.40 21.16 3.26
CA ASP A 105 2.43 20.08 3.24
C ASP A 105 3.01 18.77 2.67
N SER A 106 2.20 17.72 2.63
CA SER A 106 2.57 16.41 2.12
C SER A 106 1.42 15.70 1.45
N ILE A 107 1.74 14.83 0.49
CA ILE A 107 0.79 13.91 -0.13
C ILE A 107 1.18 12.46 0.16
N TYR A 108 0.21 11.55 0.00
CA TYR A 108 0.47 10.11 0.05
C TYR A 108 0.68 9.53 -1.34
N ILE A 109 1.65 8.62 -1.44
CA ILE A 109 1.78 7.70 -2.57
C ILE A 109 1.51 6.30 -2.06
N PHE A 110 0.48 5.66 -2.58
CA PHE A 110 0.19 4.25 -2.36
C PHE A 110 0.74 3.47 -3.54
N ALA A 111 1.59 2.49 -3.26
CA ALA A 111 2.07 1.54 -4.23
C ALA A 111 1.47 0.17 -3.91
N GLU A 112 0.80 -0.39 -4.90
CA GLU A 112 0.27 -1.74 -4.87
C GLU A 112 1.19 -2.62 -5.72
N VAL A 113 1.53 -3.81 -5.23
CA VAL A 113 2.26 -4.82 -6.00
C VAL A 113 1.42 -6.08 -6.18
N THR A 114 1.42 -6.62 -7.39
CA THR A 114 0.90 -7.93 -7.74
C THR A 114 2.01 -8.68 -8.47
N VAL A 115 2.31 -9.89 -8.00
CA VAL A 115 3.39 -10.69 -8.58
C VAL A 115 2.80 -11.85 -9.35
N ASP A 116 3.08 -11.89 -10.64
CA ASP A 116 2.71 -13.02 -11.48
C ASP A 116 3.62 -14.22 -11.21
N PRO A 117 3.05 -15.44 -11.17
CA PRO A 117 3.83 -16.65 -10.95
C PRO A 117 4.80 -16.89 -12.11
N ASN A 118 5.95 -17.48 -11.77
CA ASN A 118 6.96 -17.88 -12.74
C ASN A 118 7.51 -19.27 -12.41
N ASP A 119 8.47 -19.75 -13.19
CA ASP A 119 9.04 -21.09 -13.04
C ASP A 119 10.14 -21.18 -11.95
N LEU A 120 10.42 -20.09 -11.23
CA LEU A 120 11.44 -20.09 -10.17
C LEU A 120 10.90 -20.72 -8.88
N THR A 121 11.66 -21.60 -8.26
CA THR A 121 11.31 -22.15 -6.94
C THR A 121 11.74 -21.21 -5.80
N ASN A 122 12.85 -20.50 -5.99
CA ASN A 122 13.41 -19.60 -4.99
C ASN A 122 12.74 -18.22 -5.02
N PRO A 123 12.71 -17.50 -3.89
CA PRO A 123 12.33 -16.10 -3.86
C PRO A 123 13.18 -15.26 -4.84
N TYR A 124 12.57 -14.25 -5.43
CA TYR A 124 13.20 -13.35 -6.39
C TYR A 124 12.79 -11.90 -6.11
N VAL A 125 13.65 -10.97 -6.50
CA VAL A 125 13.43 -9.54 -6.26
C VAL A 125 12.88 -8.89 -7.52
N ILE A 126 11.81 -8.12 -7.35
CA ILE A 126 11.22 -7.26 -8.38
C ILE A 126 11.44 -5.82 -7.95
N THR A 127 12.01 -5.01 -8.84
CA THR A 127 12.33 -3.62 -8.55
C THR A 127 11.73 -2.69 -9.59
N ASP A 128 11.20 -1.56 -9.14
CA ASP A 128 10.82 -0.44 -10.02
C ASP A 128 11.13 0.90 -9.33
N GLU A 129 10.90 2.00 -10.03
CA GLU A 129 11.18 3.35 -9.52
C GLU A 129 9.97 4.25 -9.71
N VAL A 130 9.60 5.00 -8.68
CA VAL A 130 8.69 6.15 -8.81
C VAL A 130 9.54 7.39 -9.01
N ARG A 131 9.41 8.03 -10.18
CA ARG A 131 10.14 9.23 -10.57
C ARG A 131 9.27 10.46 -10.42
N PHE A 132 9.86 11.53 -9.89
CA PHE A 132 9.24 12.82 -9.64
C PHE A 132 10.04 13.88 -10.40
N GLU A 133 9.36 14.62 -11.28
CA GLU A 133 9.94 15.71 -12.06
C GLU A 133 9.42 17.06 -11.55
N ILE A 134 10.34 17.98 -11.25
CA ILE A 134 10.02 19.30 -10.68
C ILE A 134 11.00 20.32 -11.24
N ASN A 135 10.51 21.34 -11.95
CA ASN A 135 11.36 22.42 -12.48
C ASN A 135 12.62 21.93 -13.25
N GLY A 136 12.54 20.76 -13.89
CA GLY A 136 13.65 20.11 -14.58
C GLY A 136 14.59 19.25 -13.71
N ASN A 137 14.35 19.15 -12.41
CA ASN A 137 15.00 18.18 -11.52
C ASN A 137 14.23 16.87 -11.47
N GLU A 138 14.97 15.77 -11.45
CA GLU A 138 14.41 14.43 -11.21
C GLU A 138 14.82 13.93 -9.82
N GLN A 139 13.86 13.40 -9.08
CA GLN A 139 14.07 12.64 -7.86
C GLN A 139 13.34 11.29 -7.95
N LYS A 140 13.77 10.30 -7.17
CA LYS A 140 13.16 8.97 -7.22
C LYS A 140 13.04 8.32 -5.86
N VAL A 141 12.08 7.40 -5.76
CA VAL A 141 11.91 6.43 -4.68
C VAL A 141 11.90 5.04 -5.30
N THR A 142 12.68 4.12 -4.74
CA THR A 142 12.76 2.74 -5.23
C THR A 142 11.63 1.91 -4.65
N LEU A 143 11.00 1.07 -5.47
CA LEU A 143 10.07 0.03 -5.06
C LEU A 143 10.81 -1.32 -5.13
N GLU A 144 10.73 -2.11 -4.06
CA GLU A 144 11.36 -3.43 -4.01
C GLU A 144 10.38 -4.46 -3.44
N ALA A 145 10.12 -5.54 -4.18
CA ALA A 145 9.25 -6.62 -3.72
C ALA A 145 9.95 -7.98 -3.82
N TRP A 146 9.85 -8.78 -2.75
CA TRP A 146 10.37 -10.13 -2.71
C TRP A 146 9.27 -11.12 -3.09
N GLY A 147 9.22 -11.50 -4.38
CA GLY A 147 8.27 -12.46 -4.91
C GLY A 147 8.63 -13.90 -4.53
N GLN A 148 7.65 -14.71 -4.11
CA GLN A 148 7.84 -16.13 -3.83
C GLN A 148 6.69 -16.96 -4.39
N ASN A 149 6.99 -17.92 -5.26
CA ASN A 149 5.98 -18.86 -5.74
C ASN A 149 5.51 -19.78 -4.63
N ALA A 150 4.22 -20.06 -4.58
CA ALA A 150 3.60 -20.90 -3.56
C ALA A 150 2.59 -21.88 -4.16
N ASN A 151 2.40 -22.98 -3.46
CA ASN A 151 1.34 -23.96 -3.72
C ASN A 151 0.08 -23.56 -2.94
N TYR A 152 -0.99 -23.25 -3.66
CA TYR A 152 -2.25 -22.83 -3.05
C TYR A 152 -3.16 -24.02 -2.79
N ILE A 153 -3.69 -24.10 -1.57
CA ILE A 153 -4.66 -25.11 -1.16
C ILE A 153 -5.99 -24.42 -0.84
N GLY A 154 -7.05 -24.86 -1.51
CA GLY A 154 -8.40 -24.31 -1.32
C GLY A 154 -8.70 -23.06 -2.13
N GLY A 155 -9.64 -22.25 -1.65
CA GLY A 155 -10.04 -20.99 -2.27
C GLY A 155 -10.68 -20.00 -1.29
N LYS A 156 -10.70 -18.70 -1.68
CA LYS A 156 -11.39 -17.66 -0.91
C LYS A 156 -12.87 -17.95 -0.79
N GLY A 157 -13.32 -18.17 0.42
CA GLY A 157 -14.68 -18.45 0.86
C GLY A 157 -14.89 -19.88 1.30
N PHE A 158 -13.95 -20.78 1.04
CA PHE A 158 -14.23 -22.20 0.96
C PHE A 158 -13.61 -23.02 2.08
N VAL A 159 -14.35 -24.04 2.52
CA VAL A 159 -13.86 -25.16 3.30
C VAL A 159 -13.46 -26.26 2.33
N SER A 160 -12.19 -26.65 2.36
CA SER A 160 -11.63 -27.74 1.57
C SER A 160 -11.31 -28.91 2.49
N GLY A 161 -11.76 -30.10 2.14
CA GLY A 161 -11.42 -31.34 2.85
C GLY A 161 -10.50 -32.23 2.03
N CYS A 162 -9.93 -33.25 2.68
CA CYS A 162 -9.20 -34.32 2.01
C CYS A 162 -10.11 -35.54 1.77
N THR A 163 -9.98 -36.17 0.60
CA THR A 163 -10.59 -37.47 0.29
C THR A 163 -9.56 -38.60 0.24
N THR A 164 -8.27 -38.24 0.16
CA THR A 164 -7.10 -39.10 0.19
C THR A 164 -6.00 -38.40 0.99
N ASP A 165 -4.94 -39.12 1.34
CA ASP A 165 -3.79 -38.54 2.02
C ASP A 165 -3.18 -37.39 1.20
N LEU A 166 -2.76 -36.34 1.92
CA LEU A 166 -2.15 -35.13 1.39
C LEU A 166 -0.65 -35.14 1.65
N PHE A 167 0.13 -34.79 0.63
CA PHE A 167 1.59 -34.76 0.69
C PHE A 167 2.10 -33.37 0.35
N PHE A 168 2.54 -32.62 1.35
CA PHE A 168 3.10 -31.28 1.14
C PHE A 168 4.62 -31.37 0.97
N THR A 169 5.04 -32.01 -0.12
CA THR A 169 6.44 -32.40 -0.37
C THR A 169 7.21 -31.47 -1.31
N ASP A 170 6.56 -30.45 -1.87
CA ASP A 170 7.23 -29.46 -2.72
C ASP A 170 8.15 -28.55 -1.89
N GLU A 171 9.22 -28.07 -2.50
CA GLU A 171 10.12 -27.07 -1.92
C GLU A 171 9.47 -25.68 -1.83
N LYS A 172 8.47 -25.41 -2.68
CA LYS A 172 7.67 -24.18 -2.61
C LYS A 172 6.80 -24.18 -1.35
N PRO A 173 6.65 -23.02 -0.67
CA PRO A 173 5.74 -22.90 0.45
C PRO A 173 4.30 -23.22 0.05
N TYR A 174 3.53 -23.72 1.01
CA TYR A 174 2.10 -23.96 0.86
C TYR A 174 1.31 -22.81 1.49
N VAL A 175 0.36 -22.24 0.77
CA VAL A 175 -0.55 -21.20 1.26
C VAL A 175 -1.96 -21.77 1.32
N ILE A 176 -2.48 -21.91 2.54
CA ILE A 176 -3.88 -22.28 2.75
C ILE A 176 -4.75 -21.05 2.52
N TYR A 177 -5.63 -21.13 1.53
CA TYR A 177 -6.54 -20.06 1.17
C TYR A 177 -7.98 -20.50 1.49
N GLY A 178 -8.52 -20.02 2.61
CA GLY A 178 -9.76 -20.55 3.19
C GLY A 178 -9.46 -21.56 4.31
N ILE A 179 -10.33 -22.56 4.48
CA ILE A 179 -10.20 -23.56 5.55
C ILE A 179 -9.79 -24.90 4.95
N LEU A 180 -8.77 -25.55 5.50
CA LEU A 180 -8.39 -26.92 5.19
C LEU A 180 -8.79 -27.84 6.36
N VAL A 181 -9.68 -28.80 6.10
CA VAL A 181 -10.13 -29.81 7.07
C VAL A 181 -9.43 -31.12 6.76
N ILE A 182 -8.72 -31.64 7.77
CA ILE A 182 -8.09 -32.95 7.75
C ILE A 182 -8.98 -33.88 8.59
N ASP A 183 -9.80 -34.66 7.89
CA ASP A 183 -10.70 -35.64 8.48
C ASP A 183 -10.58 -36.97 7.73
N ASN A 184 -10.40 -38.05 8.48
CA ASN A 184 -10.21 -39.42 7.96
C ASN A 184 -9.14 -39.54 6.83
N CYS A 185 -8.10 -38.71 6.87
CA CYS A 185 -6.94 -38.74 5.98
C CYS A 185 -5.65 -38.34 6.73
N GLU A 186 -4.49 -38.59 6.13
CA GLU A 186 -3.19 -38.16 6.66
C GLU A 186 -2.63 -36.94 5.90
N LEU A 187 -2.08 -35.96 6.63
CA LEU A 187 -1.30 -34.86 6.05
C LEU A 187 0.19 -35.07 6.38
N THR A 188 0.99 -35.38 5.37
CA THR A 188 2.44 -35.56 5.49
C THR A 188 3.18 -34.25 5.25
N LEU A 189 3.91 -33.79 6.27
CA LEU A 189 4.76 -32.59 6.23
C LEU A 189 6.23 -32.96 6.44
N PRO A 190 7.07 -32.98 5.38
CA PRO A 190 8.50 -33.20 5.52
C PRO A 190 9.18 -32.08 6.34
N PRO A 191 10.32 -32.36 7.00
CA PRO A 191 11.10 -31.33 7.70
C PRO A 191 11.46 -30.17 6.78
N GLY A 192 11.21 -28.94 7.23
CA GLY A 192 11.47 -27.71 6.46
C GLY A 192 10.31 -27.25 5.57
N CYS A 193 9.19 -28.00 5.50
CA CYS A 193 7.97 -27.55 4.84
C CYS A 193 7.47 -26.23 5.46
N GLN A 194 7.25 -25.22 4.62
CA GLN A 194 6.72 -23.91 5.04
C GLN A 194 5.24 -23.83 4.71
N ILE A 195 4.42 -23.56 5.73
CA ILE A 195 2.97 -23.41 5.59
C ILE A 195 2.58 -22.01 6.04
N TYR A 196 1.87 -21.31 5.17
CA TYR A 196 1.28 -20.00 5.42
C TYR A 196 -0.23 -20.12 5.31
N VAL A 197 -0.93 -19.22 5.98
CA VAL A 197 -2.37 -19.21 6.01
C VAL A 197 -2.83 -17.80 5.68
N HIS A 198 -3.68 -17.68 4.66
CA HIS A 198 -4.14 -16.37 4.22
C HIS A 198 -5.12 -15.78 5.23
N GLY A 199 -4.70 -14.71 5.91
CA GLY A 199 -5.55 -13.89 6.77
C GLY A 199 -6.31 -12.82 5.99
N GLY A 200 -7.47 -12.39 6.50
CA GLY A 200 -8.27 -11.30 5.92
C GLY A 200 -9.78 -11.54 5.97
N LEU A 201 -10.53 -10.44 6.11
CA LEU A 201 -12.00 -10.49 6.14
C LEU A 201 -12.56 -11.04 4.82
N VAL A 202 -13.17 -12.21 4.88
CA VAL A 202 -13.99 -12.74 3.79
C VAL A 202 -15.45 -12.42 4.10
N ASN A 203 -16.03 -11.52 3.33
CA ASN A 203 -17.46 -11.21 3.41
C ASN A 203 -18.18 -12.01 2.32
N GLN A 204 -18.70 -13.18 2.67
CA GLN A 204 -19.69 -13.89 1.87
C GLN A 204 -20.99 -13.99 2.67
N ASP A 205 -22.14 -13.81 2.00
CA ASP A 205 -23.48 -13.68 2.60
C ASP A 205 -23.90 -14.86 3.51
N THR A 206 -23.14 -15.95 3.55
CA THR A 206 -23.45 -17.18 4.29
C THR A 206 -22.35 -17.66 5.24
N SER A 207 -21.17 -17.03 5.31
CA SER A 207 -20.08 -17.44 6.21
C SER A 207 -19.09 -16.30 6.48
N TYR A 208 -18.86 -15.99 7.77
CA TYR A 208 -17.81 -15.08 8.21
C TYR A 208 -16.62 -15.87 8.70
N TYR A 209 -15.47 -15.68 8.07
CA TYR A 209 -14.21 -16.07 8.67
C TYR A 209 -13.17 -15.00 8.37
N SER A 210 -12.40 -14.65 9.39
CA SER A 210 -11.39 -13.59 9.32
C SER A 210 -10.06 -14.10 8.81
N ASP A 211 -9.82 -15.41 8.88
CA ASP A 211 -8.50 -16.01 8.66
C ASP A 211 -8.64 -17.40 8.05
N GLY A 212 -7.68 -17.80 7.22
CA GLY A 212 -7.56 -19.21 6.86
C GLY A 212 -7.30 -20.06 8.11
N LEU A 213 -7.64 -21.34 8.04
CA LEU A 213 -7.55 -22.24 9.18
C LEU A 213 -7.18 -23.65 8.71
N ILE A 214 -6.35 -24.34 9.48
CA ILE A 214 -6.21 -25.80 9.37
C ILE A 214 -6.94 -26.41 10.55
N TYR A 215 -7.95 -27.23 10.27
CA TYR A 215 -8.72 -27.96 11.26
C TYR A 215 -8.39 -29.46 11.18
N ILE A 216 -8.16 -30.08 12.34
CA ILE A 216 -7.87 -31.51 12.46
C ILE A 216 -8.89 -32.11 13.43
N GLY A 217 -9.73 -33.03 12.93
CA GLY A 217 -10.76 -33.71 13.73
C GLY A 217 -12.04 -33.99 12.94
N GLU A 218 -12.94 -34.77 13.53
CA GLU A 218 -14.28 -35.02 12.99
C GLU A 218 -15.13 -33.74 13.10
N MET A 219 -15.63 -33.25 11.97
CA MET A 219 -16.63 -32.18 11.96
C MET A 219 -17.94 -32.76 12.49
N VAL A 220 -18.34 -32.40 13.71
CA VAL A 220 -19.66 -32.75 14.23
C VAL A 220 -20.68 -31.77 13.62
N ASP A 221 -21.57 -32.30 12.79
CA ASP A 221 -22.68 -31.58 12.15
C ASP A 221 -23.58 -30.82 13.14
#